data_AF-A0A6I4YIE2-F1
#
_entry.id   AF-A0A6I4YIE2-F1
#
_cell.length_a   1.000
_cell.length_b   1.000
_cell.length_c   1.000
_cell.angle_alpha   90.00
_cell.angle_beta   90.00
_cell.angle_gamma   90.00
#
_symmetry.space_group_name_H-M   'P 1'
#
loop_
_entity.id
_entity.type
_entity.pdbx_description
1 polymer ?
#
loop_
_entity_poly.entity_id
_entity_poly.type
_entity_poly.pdbx_seq_one_letter_code
_entity_poly.pdbx_strand_id
1 'polypeptide(L)'
;MFNSTVRRGFVLLASVSLALSSCGRTPASAAPNLSALAAAGEPVVNELYYDAPGTDAGTFIELKGPAGKSLSGYTLAAFDTAGTQYRTITLSGTIPASGYFVVAQDTTVASRNLVNAGADLNNGAGSLRLLKSTTIIDAVAYGSPTSSRGEGTSAPTTGAGSALARVPDGSDTNANSVDFKVQAATAGAANGGGTGGGGGTTGKKVLFDLTKAEDAGNADWRIDGAYSDYATALRGLGYTVSSVTGTSITSTSLSGASVLVIPEPQNPFSDAERAAIQTFVQSGGGVFMITDHRVSDRNNSGWDSPEVFNGWDGRTPSSVSASLQASLNSDVIFGLGASFNSSFSDPVYTATPLTTHPILSGVSSAGVYVGTSVDVLAGTALMGTGGKTYLAVNSVGAGRVAMWGDSSTFGDNTYSDGSTGTYNNWPNLSNATLGKNIVRWLAKDL
;
A
#
# COMPACT_ATOMS: atom_id res chain seq x y z
N MET A 1 -48.62 69.28 -17.85
CA MET A 1 -47.75 70.32 -18.45
C MET A 1 -46.31 70.06 -18.01
N PHE A 2 -45.42 69.88 -18.98
CA PHE A 2 -43.96 70.08 -19.01
C PHE A 2 -43.03 69.80 -17.82
N ASN A 3 -42.02 68.95 -18.13
CA ASN A 3 -40.57 69.04 -17.84
C ASN A 3 -40.06 69.28 -16.41
N SER A 4 -39.15 68.44 -15.93
CA SER A 4 -37.71 68.61 -16.22
C SER A 4 -36.78 67.61 -15.51
N THR A 5 -35.70 67.29 -16.23
CA THR A 5 -34.31 66.97 -15.77
C THR A 5 -34.02 65.73 -14.92
N VAL A 6 -33.51 64.71 -15.61
CA VAL A 6 -32.61 63.68 -15.07
C VAL A 6 -31.23 64.28 -14.84
N ARG A 7 -30.74 64.25 -13.59
CA ARG A 7 -29.31 64.45 -13.26
C ARG A 7 -28.70 63.09 -12.86
N ARG A 8 -27.71 62.65 -13.64
CA ARG A 8 -26.85 61.50 -13.32
C ARG A 8 -25.90 61.91 -12.17
N GLY A 9 -26.02 61.25 -11.02
CA GLY A 9 -25.03 61.29 -9.95
C GLY A 9 -24.23 59.99 -9.94
N PHE A 10 -22.94 60.08 -10.27
CA PHE A 10 -21.97 59.02 -10.05
C PHE A 10 -21.79 58.81 -8.54
N VAL A 11 -22.10 57.61 -8.03
CA VAL A 11 -21.72 57.20 -6.67
C VAL A 11 -20.48 56.34 -6.78
N LEU A 12 -19.37 56.90 -6.27
CA LEU A 12 -18.08 56.23 -6.12
C LEU A 12 -18.20 55.26 -4.94
N LEU A 13 -18.22 53.95 -5.19
CA LEU A 13 -18.09 52.96 -4.11
C LEU A 13 -16.62 52.94 -3.65
N ALA A 14 -16.38 53.48 -2.45
CA ALA A 14 -15.13 53.31 -1.74
C ALA A 14 -15.07 51.87 -1.19
N SER A 15 -14.25 51.03 -1.82
CA SER A 15 -13.87 49.72 -1.31
C SER A 15 -12.95 49.89 -0.09
N VAL A 16 -13.46 49.52 1.09
CA VAL A 16 -12.67 49.41 2.32
C VAL A 16 -11.88 48.10 2.26
N SER A 17 -10.61 48.19 1.88
CA SER A 17 -9.66 47.08 1.95
C SER A 17 -9.11 46.99 3.38
N LEU A 18 -9.50 45.95 4.12
CA LEU A 18 -8.81 45.58 5.36
C LEU A 18 -7.38 45.12 5.02
N ALA A 19 -6.39 45.95 5.32
CA ALA A 19 -4.99 45.56 5.31
C ALA A 19 -4.68 44.75 6.58
N LEU A 20 -4.70 43.42 6.48
CA LEU A 20 -4.01 42.56 7.44
C LEU A 20 -2.51 42.62 7.11
N SER A 21 -1.73 43.13 8.06
CA SER A 21 -0.27 43.11 8.01
C SER A 21 0.23 41.68 7.87
N SER A 22 0.68 41.30 6.67
CA SER A 22 1.51 40.11 6.52
C SER A 22 2.85 40.40 7.21
N CYS A 23 3.07 39.83 8.39
CA CYS A 23 4.43 39.68 8.90
C CYS A 23 5.22 38.90 7.85
N GLY A 24 6.20 39.58 7.25
CA GLY A 24 6.99 39.07 6.16
C GLY A 24 7.67 37.76 6.53
N ARG A 25 7.26 36.68 5.87
CA ARG A 25 8.15 35.57 5.59
C ARG A 25 8.68 35.83 4.19
N THR A 26 9.94 36.24 4.11
CA THR A 26 10.70 36.15 2.86
C THR A 26 10.46 34.76 2.27
N PRO A 27 10.12 34.61 0.98
CA PRO A 27 10.14 33.31 0.35
C PRO A 27 11.53 32.75 0.59
N ALA A 28 11.62 31.65 1.34
CA ALA A 28 12.85 30.86 1.34
C ALA A 28 13.11 30.57 -0.15
N SER A 29 14.34 30.87 -0.58
CA SER A 29 14.78 30.59 -1.94
C SER A 29 14.28 29.21 -2.35
N ALA A 30 13.69 29.10 -3.54
CA ALA A 30 13.40 27.81 -4.14
C ALA A 30 14.60 26.88 -3.89
N ALA A 31 14.34 25.77 -3.20
CA ALA A 31 15.35 24.75 -3.01
C ALA A 31 15.90 24.40 -4.40
N PRO A 32 17.23 24.27 -4.55
CA PRO A 32 17.81 23.92 -5.84
C PRO A 32 17.12 22.64 -6.33
N ASN A 33 16.74 22.64 -7.61
CA ASN A 33 16.17 21.48 -8.30
C ASN A 33 16.94 20.22 -7.89
N LEU A 34 16.22 19.22 -7.35
CA LEU A 34 16.74 17.91 -7.03
C LEU A 34 17.24 17.26 -8.31
N SER A 35 18.55 17.30 -8.54
CA SER A 35 19.19 16.51 -9.58
C SER A 35 19.27 15.07 -9.09
N ALA A 36 18.72 14.12 -9.84
CA ALA A 36 18.93 12.70 -9.60
C ALA A 36 20.45 12.40 -9.56
N LEU A 37 20.93 11.84 -8.46
CA LEU A 37 22.33 11.40 -8.32
C LEU A 37 22.58 10.10 -9.12
N ALA A 38 21.59 9.21 -9.20
CA ALA A 38 21.67 8.04 -10.05
C ALA A 38 21.26 8.36 -11.50
N ALA A 39 22.21 8.25 -12.44
CA ALA A 39 21.91 8.26 -13.86
C ALA A 39 21.13 6.99 -14.26
N ALA A 40 20.24 7.08 -15.26
CA ALA A 40 19.47 5.93 -15.74
C ALA A 40 20.38 4.71 -16.03
N GLY A 41 20.09 3.56 -15.41
CA GLY A 41 20.85 2.31 -15.58
C GLY A 41 22.08 2.17 -14.67
N GLU A 42 22.27 3.08 -13.71
CA GLU A 42 23.21 2.92 -12.60
C GLU A 42 22.55 2.17 -11.41
N PRO A 43 23.31 1.39 -10.63
CA PRO A 43 22.78 0.76 -9.42
C PRO A 43 22.61 1.76 -8.28
N VAL A 44 21.69 1.44 -7.37
CA VAL A 44 21.43 2.19 -6.13
C VAL A 44 21.56 1.26 -4.93
N VAL A 45 21.86 1.82 -3.76
CA VAL A 45 21.78 1.16 -2.46
C VAL A 45 20.32 0.79 -2.19
N ASN A 46 20.04 -0.48 -1.96
CA ASN A 46 18.69 -1.00 -1.80
C ASN A 46 18.37 -1.39 -0.36
N GLU A 47 19.31 -2.00 0.36
CA GLU A 47 19.07 -2.44 1.73
C GLU A 47 20.36 -2.38 2.57
N LEU A 48 20.26 -1.94 3.82
CA LEU A 48 21.34 -1.89 4.80
C LEU A 48 20.91 -2.67 6.04
N TYR A 49 21.52 -3.81 6.30
CA TYR A 49 21.39 -4.53 7.56
C TYR A 49 22.70 -4.40 8.33
N TYR A 50 22.73 -3.44 9.26
CA TYR A 50 23.97 -2.96 9.87
C TYR A 50 24.06 -3.12 11.39
N ASP A 51 22.98 -3.54 12.05
CA ASP A 51 22.93 -3.73 13.50
C ASP A 51 22.30 -5.10 13.75
N ALA A 52 23.12 -6.15 13.76
CA ALA A 52 22.67 -7.52 14.00
C ALA A 52 22.77 -7.83 15.51
N PRO A 53 21.82 -8.57 16.10
CA PRO A 53 21.84 -8.82 17.54
C PRO A 53 23.15 -9.51 17.99
N GLY A 54 23.81 -8.96 19.01
CA GLY A 54 25.02 -9.55 19.59
C GLY A 54 26.30 -8.93 19.03
N THR A 55 27.20 -9.74 18.49
CA THR A 55 28.53 -9.31 18.00
C THR A 55 28.52 -8.93 16.52
N ASP A 56 27.39 -8.43 16.01
CA ASP A 56 27.15 -8.06 14.60
C ASP A 56 27.67 -9.10 13.60
N ALA A 57 27.14 -10.33 13.63
CA ALA A 57 27.41 -11.34 12.61
C ALA A 57 26.32 -11.33 11.53
N GLY A 58 26.70 -11.55 10.27
CA GLY A 58 25.77 -11.62 9.15
C GLY A 58 25.16 -10.27 8.71
N THR A 59 25.84 -9.15 8.94
CA THR A 59 25.43 -7.84 8.38
C THR A 59 25.65 -7.79 6.86
N PHE A 60 24.92 -6.93 6.15
CA PHE A 60 25.07 -6.78 4.70
C PHE A 60 24.64 -5.42 4.15
N ILE A 61 25.12 -5.14 2.94
CA ILE A 61 24.72 -4.03 2.09
C ILE A 61 24.21 -4.64 0.78
N GLU A 62 23.02 -4.25 0.34
CA GLU A 62 22.45 -4.68 -0.94
C GLU A 62 22.37 -3.53 -1.93
N LEU A 63 22.66 -3.81 -3.20
CA LEU A 63 22.43 -2.92 -4.32
C LEU A 63 21.31 -3.44 -5.23
N LYS A 64 20.49 -2.53 -5.76
CA LYS A 64 19.54 -2.80 -6.85
C LYS A 64 20.06 -2.21 -8.14
N GLY A 65 20.05 -2.98 -9.22
CA GLY A 65 20.39 -2.46 -10.54
C GLY A 65 20.04 -3.40 -11.69
N PRO A 66 20.39 -3.02 -12.93
CA PRO A 66 20.13 -3.85 -14.11
C PRO A 66 20.89 -5.17 -14.06
N ALA A 67 20.23 -6.27 -14.43
CA ALA A 67 20.88 -7.56 -14.59
C ALA A 67 22.07 -7.47 -15.56
N GLY A 68 23.19 -8.08 -15.19
CA GLY A 68 24.43 -8.06 -15.97
C GLY A 68 25.25 -6.78 -15.84
N LYS A 69 24.79 -5.75 -15.10
CA LYS A 69 25.58 -4.53 -14.85
C LYS A 69 26.89 -4.90 -14.17
N SER A 70 28.02 -4.56 -14.79
CA SER A 70 29.34 -4.71 -14.18
C SER A 70 29.53 -3.71 -13.04
N LEU A 71 30.00 -4.21 -11.91
CA LEU A 71 30.38 -3.41 -10.74
C LEU A 71 31.89 -3.13 -10.68
N SER A 72 32.63 -3.46 -11.74
CA SER A 72 34.04 -3.07 -11.85
C SER A 72 34.17 -1.54 -11.83
N GLY A 73 35.06 -1.04 -10.98
CA GLY A 73 35.27 0.41 -10.78
C GLY A 73 34.29 1.07 -9.81
N TYR A 74 33.36 0.33 -9.21
CA TYR A 74 32.52 0.84 -8.14
C TYR A 74 33.15 0.61 -6.76
N THR A 75 32.87 1.52 -5.84
CA THR A 75 33.25 1.40 -4.43
C THR A 75 32.10 1.83 -3.52
N LEU A 76 32.04 1.24 -2.32
CA LEU A 76 31.23 1.73 -1.22
C LEU A 76 32.14 2.44 -0.22
N ALA A 77 31.82 3.67 0.17
CA ALA A 77 32.52 4.41 1.20
C ALA A 77 31.58 4.65 2.40
N ALA A 78 31.98 4.16 3.58
CA ALA A 78 31.20 4.31 4.80
C ALA A 78 31.78 5.41 5.70
N PHE A 79 30.89 6.19 6.29
CA PHE A 79 31.19 7.34 7.13
C PHE A 79 30.49 7.23 8.47
N ASP A 80 31.21 7.56 9.54
CA ASP A 80 30.70 7.46 10.91
C ASP A 80 29.72 8.60 11.22
N THR A 81 29.25 8.66 12.45
CA THR A 81 28.33 9.71 12.93
C THR A 81 28.89 11.12 12.71
N ALA A 82 30.22 11.30 12.80
CA ALA A 82 30.89 12.57 12.60
C ALA A 82 31.16 12.91 11.12
N GLY A 83 30.83 12.00 10.19
CA GLY A 83 31.10 12.14 8.76
C GLY A 83 32.54 11.80 8.37
N THR A 84 33.30 11.14 9.25
CA THR A 84 34.65 10.64 8.95
C THR A 84 34.56 9.31 8.22
N GLN A 85 35.25 9.18 7.09
CA GLN A 85 35.30 7.93 6.36
C GLN A 85 36.11 6.90 7.15
N TYR A 86 35.54 5.72 7.39
CA TYR A 86 36.21 4.66 8.16
C TYR A 86 36.31 3.33 7.40
N ARG A 87 35.58 3.15 6.31
CA ARG A 87 35.69 1.96 5.44
C ARG A 87 35.55 2.32 3.97
N THR A 88 36.19 1.48 3.14
CA THR A 88 35.98 1.43 1.70
C THR A 88 35.91 -0.03 1.26
N ILE A 89 34.88 -0.38 0.50
CA ILE A 89 34.72 -1.70 -0.12
C ILE A 89 34.82 -1.52 -1.63
N THR A 90 35.78 -2.18 -2.27
CA THR A 90 35.84 -2.26 -3.73
C THR A 90 34.88 -3.34 -4.21
N LEU A 91 33.97 -2.96 -5.12
CA LEU A 91 33.02 -3.89 -5.71
C LEU A 91 33.64 -4.60 -6.92
N SER A 92 33.12 -5.79 -7.21
CA SER A 92 33.52 -6.58 -8.36
C SER A 92 32.37 -7.49 -8.80
N GLY A 93 32.51 -8.15 -9.96
CA GLY A 93 31.47 -8.98 -10.52
C GLY A 93 30.36 -8.19 -11.22
N THR A 94 29.22 -8.85 -11.42
CA THR A 94 28.05 -8.29 -12.10
C THR A 94 26.79 -8.48 -11.25
N ILE A 95 25.83 -7.57 -11.41
CA ILE A 95 24.51 -7.73 -10.80
C ILE A 95 23.83 -8.97 -11.41
N PRO A 96 23.36 -9.94 -10.60
CA PRO A 96 22.67 -11.14 -11.07
C PRO A 96 21.37 -10.85 -11.82
N ALA A 97 20.79 -11.89 -12.42
CA ALA A 97 19.49 -11.82 -13.10
C ALA A 97 18.33 -11.37 -12.18
N SER A 98 18.46 -11.59 -10.87
CA SER A 98 17.50 -11.10 -9.86
C SER A 98 17.48 -9.57 -9.76
N GLY A 99 18.56 -8.90 -10.18
CA GLY A 99 18.72 -7.46 -10.04
C GLY A 99 19.19 -6.99 -8.66
N TYR A 100 19.48 -7.91 -7.74
CA TYR A 100 20.01 -7.64 -6.39
C TYR A 100 21.46 -8.11 -6.26
N PHE A 101 22.34 -7.26 -5.75
CA PHE A 101 23.73 -7.60 -5.46
C PHE A 101 24.04 -7.40 -3.98
N VAL A 102 24.30 -8.50 -3.27
CA VAL A 102 24.51 -8.52 -1.81
C VAL A 102 26.01 -8.57 -1.47
N VAL A 103 26.48 -7.53 -0.79
CA VAL A 103 27.79 -7.46 -0.13
C VAL A 103 27.60 -7.88 1.33
N ALA A 104 27.99 -9.12 1.64
CA ALA A 104 27.85 -9.72 2.95
C ALA A 104 29.11 -9.52 3.79
N GLN A 105 28.95 -9.30 5.09
CA GLN A 105 30.07 -9.26 6.04
C GLN A 105 30.82 -10.60 6.07
N ASP A 106 30.07 -11.71 6.08
CA ASP A 106 30.61 -13.06 6.18
C ASP A 106 29.80 -14.08 5.35
N THR A 107 30.13 -15.36 5.48
CA THR A 107 29.50 -16.43 4.69
C THR A 107 28.12 -16.87 5.17
N THR A 108 27.64 -16.37 6.31
CA THR A 108 26.34 -16.72 6.89
C THR A 108 25.17 -16.03 6.19
N VAL A 109 25.42 -14.90 5.53
CA VAL A 109 24.41 -14.18 4.75
C VAL A 109 24.04 -14.99 3.50
N ALA A 110 22.74 -15.25 3.34
CA ALA A 110 22.19 -15.90 2.15
C ALA A 110 22.31 -14.98 0.93
N SER A 111 22.26 -15.56 -0.27
CA SER A 111 22.26 -14.81 -1.54
C SER A 111 23.46 -13.86 -1.77
N ARG A 112 24.51 -13.97 -0.96
CA ARG A 112 25.73 -13.15 -1.05
C ARG A 112 26.41 -13.27 -2.40
N ASN A 113 26.82 -12.13 -2.96
CA ASN A 113 27.61 -12.06 -4.20
C ASN A 113 29.06 -11.69 -3.92
N LEU A 114 29.30 -10.93 -2.86
CA LEU A 114 30.63 -10.55 -2.39
C LEU A 114 30.69 -10.71 -0.87
N VAL A 115 31.78 -11.30 -0.35
CA VAL A 115 32.04 -11.35 1.09
C VAL A 115 33.13 -10.35 1.43
N ASN A 116 32.83 -9.39 2.29
CA ASN A 116 33.74 -8.38 2.78
C ASN A 116 33.31 -7.91 4.17
N ALA A 117 34.16 -8.12 5.18
CA ALA A 117 33.88 -7.73 6.56
C ALA A 117 33.62 -6.21 6.74
N GLY A 118 33.96 -5.38 5.75
CA GLY A 118 33.61 -3.97 5.74
C GLY A 118 32.11 -3.66 5.58
N ALA A 119 31.26 -4.66 5.30
CA ALA A 119 29.80 -4.49 5.27
C ALA A 119 29.17 -4.28 6.65
N ASP A 120 29.95 -4.51 7.72
CA ASP A 120 29.63 -4.18 9.10
C ASP A 120 29.80 -2.66 9.33
N LEU A 121 28.67 -1.95 9.28
CA LEU A 121 28.59 -0.49 9.39
C LEU A 121 28.34 -0.06 10.84
N ASN A 122 28.38 1.25 11.10
CA ASN A 122 28.16 1.81 12.44
C ASN A 122 26.69 1.65 12.89
N ASN A 123 26.44 0.97 14.01
CA ASN A 123 25.10 0.67 14.54
C ASN A 123 24.29 1.91 14.94
N GLY A 124 24.94 3.02 15.29
CA GLY A 124 24.25 4.20 15.80
C GLY A 124 23.67 5.08 14.68
N ALA A 125 24.58 5.74 13.97
CA ALA A 125 24.25 6.63 12.86
C ALA A 125 25.46 6.79 11.95
N GLY A 126 25.21 6.91 10.66
CA GLY A 126 26.28 7.00 9.68
C GLY A 126 25.78 7.36 8.29
N SER A 127 26.68 7.22 7.32
CA SER A 127 26.34 7.36 5.91
C SER A 127 27.13 6.36 5.07
N LEU A 128 26.55 5.99 3.93
CA LEU A 128 27.15 5.14 2.91
C LEU A 128 27.04 5.86 1.57
N ARG A 129 28.12 5.83 0.79
CA ARG A 129 28.12 6.31 -0.60
C ARG A 129 28.50 5.19 -1.54
N LEU A 130 27.74 5.04 -2.60
CA LEU A 130 28.12 4.26 -3.78
C LEU A 130 28.81 5.19 -4.76
N LEU A 131 30.04 4.88 -5.13
CA LEU A 131 30.83 5.66 -6.07
C LEU A 131 31.22 4.82 -7.27
N LYS A 132 31.31 5.46 -8.43
CA LYS A 132 31.98 4.94 -9.62
C LYS A 132 33.20 5.79 -9.89
N SER A 133 34.39 5.24 -9.67
CA SER A 133 35.61 6.01 -9.51
C SER A 133 35.45 7.10 -8.44
N THR A 134 35.35 8.38 -8.82
CA THR A 134 35.17 9.51 -7.89
C THR A 134 33.76 10.10 -7.89
N THR A 135 32.90 9.65 -8.81
CA THR A 135 31.53 10.17 -8.94
C THR A 135 30.62 9.44 -7.97
N ILE A 136 29.87 10.20 -7.17
CA ILE A 136 28.82 9.65 -6.29
C ILE A 136 27.64 9.28 -7.18
N ILE A 137 27.20 8.03 -7.06
CA ILE A 137 26.08 7.45 -7.81
C ILE A 137 24.81 7.42 -6.95
N ASP A 138 24.95 7.07 -5.68
CA ASP A 138 23.87 7.05 -4.69
C ASP A 138 24.48 7.27 -3.30
N ALA A 139 23.72 7.86 -2.38
CA ALA A 139 24.14 8.06 -1.00
C ALA A 139 22.99 7.92 0.00
N VAL A 140 23.25 7.15 1.07
CA VAL A 140 22.31 6.91 2.16
C VAL A 140 22.89 7.42 3.47
N ALA A 141 22.15 8.22 4.20
CA ALA A 141 22.40 8.51 5.61
C ALA A 141 21.28 7.93 6.47
N TYR A 142 21.62 7.40 7.64
CA TYR A 142 20.67 6.81 8.59
C TYR A 142 20.94 7.26 10.02
N GLY A 143 19.89 7.30 10.82
CA GLY A 143 19.93 7.84 12.18
C GLY A 143 20.13 9.35 12.17
N SER A 144 21.01 9.86 13.02
CA SER A 144 21.27 11.29 13.17
C SER A 144 22.77 11.61 13.13
N PRO A 145 23.43 11.47 11.97
CA PRO A 145 24.84 11.86 11.83
C PRO A 145 24.97 13.38 11.99
N THR A 146 26.01 13.83 12.70
CA THR A 146 26.31 15.26 12.87
C THR A 146 26.86 15.90 11.60
N SER A 147 27.42 15.08 10.70
CA SER A 147 27.80 15.49 9.34
C SER A 147 27.28 14.45 8.34
N SER A 148 26.03 14.63 7.90
CA SER A 148 25.39 13.74 6.93
C SER A 148 26.09 13.79 5.58
N ARG A 149 26.26 12.61 4.98
CA ARG A 149 26.78 12.45 3.61
C ARG A 149 25.81 11.76 2.66
N GLY A 150 24.58 11.53 3.11
CA GLY A 150 23.47 10.98 2.33
C GLY A 150 22.68 12.03 1.57
N GLU A 151 21.51 11.63 1.09
CA GLU A 151 20.63 12.44 0.25
C GLU A 151 19.44 12.95 1.05
N GLY A 152 19.26 14.27 1.02
CA GLY A 152 18.19 14.93 1.76
C GLY A 152 18.25 14.64 3.27
N THR A 153 17.06 14.45 3.85
CA THR A 153 16.92 14.06 5.26
C THR A 153 17.31 12.60 5.45
N SER A 154 18.10 12.30 6.48
CA SER A 154 18.52 10.94 6.83
C SER A 154 17.32 10.02 7.04
N ALA A 155 17.49 8.76 6.64
CA ALA A 155 16.58 7.69 6.97
C ALA A 155 16.54 7.45 8.49
N PRO A 156 15.48 6.79 9.01
CA PRO A 156 15.42 6.39 10.41
C PRO A 156 16.63 5.54 10.83
N THR A 157 16.93 5.53 12.13
CA THR A 157 17.78 4.48 12.72
C THR A 157 17.02 3.16 12.78
N THR A 158 17.73 2.03 12.82
CA THR A 158 17.16 0.71 13.11
C THR A 158 17.48 0.34 14.56
N GLY A 159 16.69 -0.56 15.14
CA GLY A 159 17.17 -1.33 16.29
C GLY A 159 17.82 -2.63 15.80
N ALA A 160 18.56 -3.30 16.70
CA ALA A 160 19.18 -4.57 16.40
C ALA A 160 18.20 -5.59 15.79
N GLY A 161 18.60 -6.24 14.71
CA GLY A 161 17.81 -7.26 14.01
C GLY A 161 16.87 -6.73 12.93
N SER A 162 16.93 -5.44 12.59
CA SER A 162 16.17 -4.86 11.48
C SER A 162 17.09 -4.26 10.43
N ALA A 163 16.64 -4.26 9.17
CA ALA A 163 17.29 -3.61 8.06
C ALA A 163 16.61 -2.29 7.71
N LEU A 164 17.38 -1.39 7.13
CA LEU A 164 16.89 -0.20 6.47
C LEU A 164 16.79 -0.47 4.97
N ALA A 165 15.58 -0.48 4.44
CA ALA A 165 15.29 -0.97 3.10
C ALA A 165 14.61 0.11 2.24
N ARG A 166 15.02 0.23 0.98
CA ARG A 166 14.45 1.15 -0.01
C ARG A 166 13.13 0.58 -0.51
N VAL A 167 12.03 1.33 -0.34
CA VAL A 167 10.67 0.86 -0.65
C VAL A 167 9.93 1.92 -1.48
N PRO A 168 9.58 1.63 -2.76
CA PRO A 168 9.87 0.39 -3.51
C PRO A 168 11.35 0.18 -3.84
N ASP A 169 11.74 -1.06 -4.17
CA ASP A 169 13.11 -1.40 -4.56
C ASP A 169 13.62 -0.53 -5.70
N GLY A 170 14.85 -0.05 -5.56
CA GLY A 170 15.51 0.77 -6.57
C GLY A 170 14.88 2.16 -6.81
N SER A 171 13.82 2.53 -6.07
CA SER A 171 13.18 3.85 -6.19
C SER A 171 13.98 4.90 -5.43
N ASP A 172 14.50 5.88 -6.16
CA ASP A 172 15.38 6.91 -5.61
C ASP A 172 14.84 8.32 -5.87
N THR A 173 14.28 8.93 -4.83
CA THR A 173 13.79 10.31 -4.87
C THR A 173 14.84 11.33 -4.44
N ASN A 174 16.07 10.88 -4.15
CA ASN A 174 17.14 11.65 -3.52
C ASN A 174 16.75 12.17 -2.13
N ALA A 175 15.94 11.41 -1.39
CA ALA A 175 15.53 11.76 -0.04
C ALA A 175 15.44 10.50 0.82
N ASN A 176 16.51 10.21 1.57
CA ASN A 176 16.64 8.92 2.27
C ASN A 176 15.48 8.63 3.26
N SER A 177 14.93 9.64 3.93
CA SER A 177 13.76 9.49 4.81
C SER A 177 12.48 9.07 4.08
N VAL A 178 12.36 9.44 2.81
CA VAL A 178 11.23 9.07 1.95
C VAL A 178 11.45 7.66 1.42
N ASP A 179 12.64 7.40 0.90
CA ASP A 179 12.96 6.20 0.15
C ASP A 179 13.13 4.96 1.05
N PHE A 180 13.65 5.13 2.27
CA PHE A 180 13.96 4.00 3.15
C PHE A 180 12.94 3.82 4.29
N LYS A 181 12.73 2.56 4.68
CA LYS A 181 11.85 2.10 5.76
C LYS A 181 12.54 0.99 6.56
N VAL A 182 12.25 0.92 7.86
CA VAL A 182 12.75 -0.14 8.74
C VAL A 182 11.90 -1.41 8.55
N GLN A 183 12.53 -2.55 8.29
CA GLN A 183 11.86 -3.85 8.11
C GLN A 183 12.78 -5.05 8.45
N ALA A 184 12.27 -6.27 8.30
CA ALA A 184 13.11 -7.47 8.36
C ALA A 184 14.06 -7.52 7.15
N ALA A 185 15.27 -8.04 7.37
CA ALA A 185 16.30 -8.09 6.34
C ALA A 185 15.93 -9.07 5.21
N THR A 186 16.09 -8.66 3.95
CA THR A 186 15.64 -9.40 2.75
C THR A 186 16.76 -9.64 1.73
N ALA A 187 17.98 -9.96 2.18
CA ALA A 187 19.14 -10.20 1.32
C ALA A 187 18.85 -11.04 0.06
N GLY A 188 18.97 -10.42 -1.11
CA GLY A 188 18.77 -10.98 -2.44
C GLY A 188 17.31 -11.04 -2.90
N ALA A 189 16.39 -10.40 -2.17
CA ALA A 189 14.94 -10.41 -2.40
C ALA A 189 14.35 -8.99 -2.33
N ALA A 190 13.06 -8.86 -2.65
CA ALA A 190 12.38 -7.57 -2.73
C ALA A 190 12.08 -6.96 -1.35
N ASN A 191 12.20 -5.63 -1.25
CA ASN A 191 11.83 -4.86 -0.06
C ASN A 191 10.34 -4.49 -0.02
N GLY A 192 9.87 -4.01 1.13
CA GLY A 192 8.53 -3.45 1.29
C GLY A 192 7.51 -4.37 1.96
N GLY A 193 7.95 -5.58 2.33
CA GLY A 193 7.27 -6.63 3.13
C GLY A 193 6.87 -6.29 4.57
N GLY A 194 6.72 -5.02 4.94
CA GLY A 194 7.05 -4.59 6.31
C GLY A 194 6.00 -4.78 7.42
N THR A 195 6.38 -5.54 8.47
CA THR A 195 6.33 -5.25 9.95
C THR A 195 5.28 -5.95 10.85
N GLY A 196 5.76 -6.82 11.77
CA GLY A 196 4.99 -7.46 12.86
C GLY A 196 5.51 -8.87 13.16
N GLY A 197 5.92 -9.17 14.39
CA GLY A 197 6.75 -10.33 14.73
C GLY A 197 6.23 -11.73 14.34
N GLY A 198 7.18 -12.63 14.03
CA GLY A 198 7.02 -14.08 14.10
C GLY A 198 6.25 -14.76 12.95
N GLY A 199 6.99 -15.25 11.96
CA GLY A 199 6.51 -16.25 11.00
C GLY A 199 6.86 -15.88 9.56
N GLY A 200 7.65 -16.73 8.88
CA GLY A 200 8.05 -16.51 7.49
C GLY A 200 6.84 -16.32 6.56
N THR A 201 6.83 -15.22 5.80
CA THR A 201 5.76 -14.84 4.86
C THR A 201 5.95 -15.43 3.46
N THR A 202 6.90 -16.33 3.24
CA THR A 202 7.13 -16.94 1.93
C THR A 202 6.07 -18.00 1.62
N GLY A 203 5.09 -17.65 0.77
CA GLY A 203 4.24 -18.62 0.07
C GLY A 203 2.75 -18.61 0.38
N LYS A 204 2.24 -17.66 1.18
CA LYS A 204 0.78 -17.52 1.37
C LYS A 204 0.12 -17.01 0.09
N LYS A 205 -1.04 -17.57 -0.24
CA LYS A 205 -1.80 -17.25 -1.46
C LYS A 205 -2.94 -16.29 -1.15
N VAL A 206 -3.00 -15.18 -1.88
CA VAL A 206 -4.11 -14.21 -1.86
C VAL A 206 -4.87 -14.35 -3.17
N LEU A 207 -6.16 -14.61 -3.05
CA LEU A 207 -7.08 -14.76 -4.16
C LEU A 207 -7.93 -13.50 -4.31
N PHE A 208 -8.04 -12.97 -5.53
CA PHE A 208 -9.02 -11.93 -5.88
C PHE A 208 -10.16 -12.57 -6.66
N ASP A 209 -11.40 -12.35 -6.25
CA ASP A 209 -12.56 -12.85 -6.97
C ASP A 209 -12.65 -12.22 -8.36
N LEU A 210 -12.98 -13.05 -9.35
CA LEU A 210 -13.35 -12.67 -10.71
C LEU A 210 -14.53 -13.53 -11.20
N THR A 211 -15.27 -14.15 -10.26
CA THR A 211 -16.38 -15.05 -10.58
C THR A 211 -17.73 -14.35 -10.62
N LYS A 212 -17.81 -13.12 -10.08
CA LYS A 212 -19.04 -12.33 -9.98
C LYS A 212 -19.04 -11.11 -10.89
N ALA A 213 -18.21 -11.11 -11.91
CA ALA A 213 -18.09 -10.04 -12.93
C ALA A 213 -17.59 -8.72 -12.33
N GLU A 214 -16.55 -8.81 -11.51
CA GLU A 214 -15.78 -7.69 -10.93
C GLU A 214 -15.14 -6.76 -11.98
N ASP A 215 -15.24 -7.16 -13.26
CA ASP A 215 -14.76 -6.49 -14.46
C ASP A 215 -15.88 -5.99 -15.39
N ALA A 216 -17.11 -5.91 -14.89
CA ALA A 216 -18.23 -5.42 -15.67
C ALA A 216 -18.29 -3.89 -15.77
N GLY A 217 -18.70 -3.39 -16.93
CA GLY A 217 -19.00 -1.97 -17.14
C GLY A 217 -17.78 -1.09 -16.88
N ASN A 218 -17.90 -0.17 -15.91
CA ASN A 218 -16.78 0.66 -15.46
C ASN A 218 -16.06 0.10 -14.22
N ALA A 219 -16.44 -1.08 -13.74
CA ALA A 219 -15.63 -1.85 -12.81
C ALA A 219 -14.58 -2.64 -13.58
N ASP A 220 -13.38 -2.71 -13.03
CA ASP A 220 -12.29 -3.56 -13.51
C ASP A 220 -11.34 -3.83 -12.35
N TRP A 221 -11.90 -4.32 -11.24
CA TRP A 221 -11.17 -4.52 -9.98
C TRP A 221 -10.28 -5.77 -10.02
N ARG A 222 -9.67 -6.02 -11.18
CA ARG A 222 -8.81 -7.14 -11.48
C ARG A 222 -7.37 -6.82 -11.08
N ILE A 223 -6.62 -7.87 -10.78
CA ILE A 223 -5.19 -7.80 -10.42
C ILE A 223 -4.27 -7.45 -11.60
N ASP A 224 -4.82 -7.47 -12.81
CA ASP A 224 -4.26 -7.05 -14.10
C ASP A 224 -5.04 -5.86 -14.70
N GLY A 225 -5.92 -5.25 -13.91
CA GLY A 225 -6.70 -4.04 -14.21
C GLY A 225 -6.56 -3.03 -13.08
N ALA A 226 -7.64 -2.37 -12.67
CA ALA A 226 -7.61 -1.26 -11.72
C ALA A 226 -6.97 -1.58 -10.35
N TYR A 227 -6.77 -2.84 -10.00
CA TYR A 227 -6.07 -3.28 -8.77
C TYR A 227 -4.64 -3.81 -9.06
N SER A 228 -4.02 -3.48 -10.19
CA SER A 228 -2.71 -4.00 -10.58
C SER A 228 -1.57 -3.55 -9.65
N ASP A 229 -1.59 -2.29 -9.18
CA ASP A 229 -0.65 -1.76 -8.20
C ASP A 229 -0.89 -2.40 -6.83
N TYR A 230 -2.14 -2.65 -6.46
CA TYR A 230 -2.46 -3.37 -5.22
C TYR A 230 -1.91 -4.80 -5.28
N ALA A 231 -2.16 -5.52 -6.36
CA ALA A 231 -1.63 -6.86 -6.58
C ALA A 231 -0.09 -6.87 -6.60
N THR A 232 0.54 -5.88 -7.24
CA THR A 232 2.00 -5.70 -7.25
C THR A 232 2.53 -5.45 -5.85
N ALA A 233 1.88 -4.61 -5.06
CA ALA A 233 2.26 -4.34 -3.68
C ALA A 233 2.17 -5.60 -2.82
N LEU A 234 1.10 -6.40 -2.95
CA LEU A 234 0.97 -7.68 -2.25
C LEU A 234 2.02 -8.70 -2.69
N ARG A 235 2.36 -8.77 -3.98
CA ARG A 235 3.48 -9.60 -4.46
C ARG A 235 4.82 -9.14 -3.87
N GLY A 236 5.03 -7.83 -3.75
CA GLY A 236 6.18 -7.24 -3.04
C GLY A 236 6.23 -7.60 -1.56
N LEU A 237 5.10 -7.95 -0.93
CA LEU A 237 5.05 -8.50 0.44
C LEU A 237 5.36 -10.01 0.52
N GLY A 238 5.58 -10.69 -0.61
CA GLY A 238 5.85 -12.13 -0.66
C GLY A 238 4.62 -13.02 -0.87
N TYR A 239 3.43 -12.45 -1.09
CA TYR A 239 2.24 -13.24 -1.40
C TYR A 239 2.23 -13.73 -2.84
N THR A 240 1.71 -14.94 -3.06
CA THR A 240 1.25 -15.35 -4.39
C THR A 240 -0.13 -14.74 -4.62
N VAL A 241 -0.26 -13.86 -5.61
CA VAL A 241 -1.53 -13.18 -5.93
C VAL A 241 -2.10 -13.73 -7.24
N SER A 242 -3.34 -14.22 -7.21
CA SER A 242 -4.03 -14.78 -8.38
C SER A 242 -5.53 -14.50 -8.33
N SER A 243 -6.20 -14.53 -9.48
CA SER A 243 -7.65 -14.44 -9.54
C SER A 243 -8.32 -15.80 -9.35
N VAL A 244 -9.51 -15.82 -8.73
CA VAL A 244 -10.46 -16.92 -8.85
C VAL A 244 -11.27 -16.67 -10.11
N THR A 245 -11.15 -17.55 -11.09
CA THR A 245 -11.87 -17.41 -12.36
C THR A 245 -12.93 -18.51 -12.51
N GLY A 246 -13.80 -18.38 -13.51
CA GLY A 246 -14.94 -19.27 -13.73
C GLY A 246 -16.23 -18.64 -13.22
N THR A 247 -17.22 -19.47 -12.90
CA THR A 247 -18.58 -18.98 -12.58
C THR A 247 -18.92 -19.02 -11.10
N SER A 248 -18.05 -19.59 -10.25
CA SER A 248 -18.33 -19.72 -8.82
C SER A 248 -17.09 -19.88 -7.94
N ILE A 249 -17.21 -19.44 -6.69
CA ILE A 249 -16.24 -19.73 -5.64
C ILE A 249 -16.54 -21.10 -5.02
N THR A 250 -15.57 -22.01 -5.04
CA THR A 250 -15.71 -23.36 -4.49
C THR A 250 -14.64 -23.63 -3.45
N SER A 251 -14.84 -24.64 -2.60
CA SER A 251 -13.79 -25.10 -1.68
C SER A 251 -12.49 -25.46 -2.42
N THR A 252 -12.59 -26.02 -3.62
CA THR A 252 -11.45 -26.33 -4.49
C THR A 252 -10.72 -25.06 -4.94
N SER A 253 -11.44 -24.02 -5.37
CA SER A 253 -10.79 -22.79 -5.82
C SER A 253 -10.12 -22.02 -4.68
N LEU A 254 -10.66 -22.13 -3.47
CA LEU A 254 -10.10 -21.54 -2.24
C LEU A 254 -8.95 -22.36 -1.63
N SER A 255 -8.69 -23.57 -2.12
CA SER A 255 -7.67 -24.46 -1.55
C SER A 255 -6.28 -23.83 -1.57
N GLY A 256 -5.60 -23.89 -0.42
CA GLY A 256 -4.27 -23.32 -0.21
C GLY A 256 -4.23 -21.79 -0.11
N ALA A 257 -5.36 -21.10 -0.24
CA ALA A 257 -5.44 -19.67 -0.01
C ALA A 257 -5.36 -19.34 1.48
N SER A 258 -4.74 -18.21 1.79
CA SER A 258 -4.79 -17.59 3.12
C SER A 258 -5.81 -16.46 3.16
N VAL A 259 -5.98 -15.73 2.05
CA VAL A 259 -6.91 -14.62 1.94
C VAL A 259 -7.69 -14.71 0.64
N LEU A 260 -9.00 -14.41 0.70
CA LEU A 260 -9.87 -14.13 -0.43
C LEU A 260 -10.28 -12.65 -0.37
N VAL A 261 -10.13 -11.92 -1.47
CA VAL A 261 -10.59 -10.54 -1.67
C VAL A 261 -11.75 -10.57 -2.66
N ILE A 262 -12.88 -9.96 -2.31
CA ILE A 262 -14.09 -9.89 -3.14
C ILE A 262 -14.37 -8.42 -3.42
N PRO A 263 -13.93 -7.88 -4.57
CA PRO A 263 -14.08 -6.46 -4.88
C PRO A 263 -15.30 -6.15 -5.76
N GLU A 264 -16.28 -5.47 -5.17
CA GLU A 264 -17.51 -4.99 -5.83
C GLU A 264 -18.18 -6.08 -6.70
N PRO A 265 -18.60 -7.21 -6.11
CA PRO A 265 -19.20 -8.29 -6.88
C PRO A 265 -20.53 -7.85 -7.51
N GLN A 266 -20.75 -8.25 -8.75
CA GLN A 266 -21.88 -7.79 -9.59
C GLN A 266 -22.98 -8.84 -9.74
N ASN A 267 -22.83 -10.00 -9.11
CA ASN A 267 -23.78 -11.10 -9.17
C ASN A 267 -23.88 -11.78 -7.80
N PRO A 268 -25.07 -12.29 -7.43
CA PRO A 268 -25.26 -12.93 -6.14
C PRO A 268 -24.47 -14.23 -5.98
N PHE A 269 -24.21 -14.59 -4.73
CA PHE A 269 -23.63 -15.88 -4.36
C PHE A 269 -24.73 -16.93 -4.15
N SER A 270 -24.50 -18.12 -4.66
CA SER A 270 -25.34 -19.28 -4.36
C SER A 270 -25.10 -19.79 -2.94
N ASP A 271 -26.02 -20.61 -2.43
CA ASP A 271 -25.87 -21.27 -1.12
C ASP A 271 -24.56 -22.08 -0.99
N ALA A 272 -24.11 -22.72 -2.08
CA ALA A 272 -22.88 -23.51 -2.10
C ALA A 272 -21.63 -22.62 -1.99
N GLU A 273 -21.62 -21.47 -2.65
CA GLU A 273 -20.52 -20.50 -2.56
C GLU A 273 -20.48 -19.85 -1.19
N ARG A 274 -21.63 -19.44 -0.66
CA ARG A 274 -21.75 -18.91 0.70
C ARG A 274 -21.21 -19.92 1.71
N ALA A 275 -21.58 -21.19 1.60
CA ALA A 275 -21.06 -22.25 2.46
C ALA A 275 -19.54 -22.45 2.32
N ALA A 276 -19.00 -22.39 1.09
CA ALA A 276 -17.56 -22.51 0.84
C ALA A 276 -16.77 -21.35 1.48
N ILE A 277 -17.22 -20.11 1.29
CA ILE A 277 -16.59 -18.91 1.85
C ILE A 277 -16.69 -18.92 3.39
N GLN A 278 -17.86 -19.27 3.93
CA GLN A 278 -18.05 -19.40 5.37
C GLN A 278 -17.11 -20.45 5.97
N THR A 279 -17.03 -21.63 5.36
CA THR A 279 -16.13 -22.72 5.80
C THR A 279 -14.67 -22.30 5.73
N PHE A 280 -14.27 -21.59 4.68
CA PHE A 280 -12.92 -21.08 4.50
C PHE A 280 -12.53 -20.14 5.65
N VAL A 281 -13.39 -19.18 5.99
CA VAL A 281 -13.16 -18.28 7.15
C VAL A 281 -13.13 -19.07 8.45
N GLN A 282 -14.13 -19.90 8.72
CA GLN A 282 -14.20 -20.68 9.96
C GLN A 282 -12.97 -21.57 10.18
N SER A 283 -12.38 -22.07 9.09
CA SER A 283 -11.18 -22.92 9.10
C SER A 283 -9.86 -22.13 9.20
N GLY A 284 -9.91 -20.80 9.29
CA GLY A 284 -8.74 -19.97 9.53
C GLY A 284 -8.35 -19.02 8.41
N GLY A 285 -9.07 -19.04 7.29
CA GLY A 285 -8.89 -18.12 6.17
C GLY A 285 -9.33 -16.69 6.49
N GLY A 286 -8.83 -15.74 5.69
CA GLY A 286 -9.19 -14.34 5.75
C GLY A 286 -10.08 -13.92 4.58
N VAL A 287 -11.16 -13.18 4.81
CA VAL A 287 -11.96 -12.60 3.71
C VAL A 287 -11.96 -11.08 3.79
N PHE A 288 -11.61 -10.43 2.67
CA PHE A 288 -11.76 -8.99 2.49
C PHE A 288 -12.93 -8.70 1.55
N MET A 289 -14.01 -8.15 2.10
CA MET A 289 -15.18 -7.68 1.33
C MET A 289 -14.98 -6.21 1.02
N ILE A 290 -14.98 -5.84 -0.26
CA ILE A 290 -14.93 -4.45 -0.70
C ILE A 290 -16.22 -4.18 -1.45
N THR A 291 -17.08 -3.34 -0.89
CA THR A 291 -18.37 -2.95 -1.49
C THR A 291 -18.26 -1.59 -2.17
N ASP A 292 -19.32 -1.17 -2.85
CA ASP A 292 -19.49 0.19 -3.37
C ASP A 292 -20.89 0.73 -3.00
N HIS A 293 -21.29 1.89 -3.55
CA HIS A 293 -22.62 2.49 -3.43
C HIS A 293 -23.73 1.65 -4.05
N ARG A 294 -24.97 1.99 -3.75
CA ARG A 294 -26.13 1.58 -4.55
C ARG A 294 -26.07 2.26 -5.88
N VAL A 295 -26.59 1.63 -6.93
CA VAL A 295 -26.28 1.95 -8.32
C VAL A 295 -24.85 1.52 -8.72
N SER A 296 -24.31 0.49 -8.06
CA SER A 296 -23.08 -0.20 -8.45
C SER A 296 -23.31 -1.41 -9.35
N ASP A 297 -24.54 -1.64 -9.82
CA ASP A 297 -24.84 -2.64 -10.86
C ASP A 297 -24.25 -2.23 -12.22
N ARG A 298 -23.04 -2.72 -12.50
CA ARG A 298 -22.26 -2.45 -13.71
C ARG A 298 -22.58 -3.38 -14.88
N ASN A 299 -23.27 -4.50 -14.63
CA ASN A 299 -23.63 -5.49 -15.66
C ASN A 299 -25.13 -5.57 -15.95
N ASN A 300 -25.94 -4.70 -15.33
CA ASN A 300 -27.39 -4.69 -15.45
C ASN A 300 -28.04 -6.01 -15.01
N SER A 301 -27.45 -6.72 -14.04
CA SER A 301 -28.05 -7.92 -13.42
C SER A 301 -29.18 -7.58 -12.45
N GLY A 302 -29.28 -6.30 -12.08
CA GLY A 302 -30.17 -5.77 -11.07
C GLY A 302 -29.60 -5.86 -9.66
N TRP A 303 -28.40 -6.38 -9.43
CA TRP A 303 -27.80 -6.45 -8.10
C TRP A 303 -26.76 -5.37 -7.90
N ASP A 304 -26.90 -4.57 -6.85
CA ASP A 304 -25.83 -3.69 -6.38
C ASP A 304 -24.90 -4.44 -5.42
N SER A 305 -23.62 -4.06 -5.35
CA SER A 305 -22.64 -4.75 -4.48
C SER A 305 -23.03 -4.81 -2.99
N PRO A 306 -23.70 -3.81 -2.36
CA PRO A 306 -24.24 -3.96 -1.02
C PRO A 306 -25.26 -5.09 -0.88
N GLU A 307 -26.12 -5.28 -1.89
CA GLU A 307 -27.14 -6.34 -1.91
C GLU A 307 -26.48 -7.70 -2.16
N VAL A 308 -25.41 -7.75 -2.97
CA VAL A 308 -24.64 -8.98 -3.15
C VAL A 308 -24.00 -9.44 -1.83
N PHE A 309 -23.54 -8.52 -0.97
CA PHE A 309 -22.99 -8.89 0.34
C PHE A 309 -24.06 -9.21 1.39
N ASN A 310 -25.07 -8.35 1.57
CA ASN A 310 -26.05 -8.48 2.66
C ASN A 310 -27.29 -9.30 2.29
N GLY A 311 -27.44 -9.67 1.02
CA GLY A 311 -28.68 -10.23 0.51
C GLY A 311 -29.66 -9.16 0.01
N TRP A 312 -30.67 -9.64 -0.70
CA TRP A 312 -31.69 -8.82 -1.35
C TRP A 312 -32.61 -8.15 -0.32
N ASP A 313 -32.76 -6.84 -0.40
CA ASP A 313 -33.58 -6.05 0.52
C ASP A 313 -35.01 -5.80 0.03
N GLY A 314 -35.37 -6.37 -1.13
CA GLY A 314 -36.69 -6.18 -1.74
C GLY A 314 -36.76 -5.08 -2.81
N ARG A 315 -35.68 -4.33 -3.07
CA ARG A 315 -35.72 -3.16 -3.97
C ARG A 315 -35.26 -3.47 -5.38
N THR A 316 -34.03 -3.95 -5.57
CA THR A 316 -33.46 -4.14 -6.91
C THR A 316 -32.63 -5.44 -6.91
N PRO A 317 -32.88 -6.37 -7.85
CA PRO A 317 -33.97 -6.34 -8.83
C PRO A 317 -35.33 -6.51 -8.12
N SER A 318 -36.45 -6.29 -8.82
CA SER A 318 -37.80 -6.29 -8.19
C SER A 318 -38.23 -7.67 -7.64
N SER A 319 -37.58 -8.74 -8.05
CA SER A 319 -37.76 -10.08 -7.51
C SER A 319 -36.52 -10.94 -7.76
N VAL A 320 -36.16 -11.78 -6.79
CA VAL A 320 -35.11 -12.80 -6.94
C VAL A 320 -35.60 -14.14 -6.41
N SER A 321 -35.06 -15.24 -6.96
CA SER A 321 -35.35 -16.59 -6.46
C SER A 321 -34.96 -16.72 -4.99
N ALA A 322 -35.75 -17.47 -4.21
CA ALA A 322 -35.47 -17.69 -2.78
C ALA A 322 -34.03 -18.18 -2.50
N SER A 323 -33.45 -18.98 -3.40
CA SER A 323 -32.07 -19.49 -3.31
C SER A 323 -30.97 -18.44 -3.47
N LEU A 324 -31.31 -17.24 -3.93
CA LEU A 324 -30.36 -16.13 -4.12
C LEU A 324 -30.63 -14.95 -3.19
N GLN A 325 -31.79 -14.92 -2.51
CA GLN A 325 -32.16 -13.81 -1.62
C GLN A 325 -31.10 -13.54 -0.56
N ALA A 326 -30.49 -14.59 -0.01
CA ALA A 326 -29.45 -14.44 1.00
C ALA A 326 -28.09 -13.98 0.40
N SER A 327 -27.81 -14.27 -0.87
CA SER A 327 -26.50 -14.03 -1.51
C SER A 327 -25.32 -14.46 -0.60
N LEU A 328 -24.39 -13.57 -0.21
CA LEU A 328 -23.34 -13.91 0.77
C LEU A 328 -23.84 -13.88 2.22
N ASN A 329 -24.84 -13.06 2.53
CA ASN A 329 -25.44 -12.93 3.86
C ASN A 329 -24.41 -12.51 4.93
N SER A 330 -23.51 -11.58 4.59
CA SER A 330 -22.30 -11.27 5.35
C SER A 330 -22.59 -10.70 6.74
N ASP A 331 -23.67 -9.95 6.89
CA ASP A 331 -24.13 -9.42 8.16
C ASP A 331 -24.48 -10.54 9.15
N VAL A 332 -25.11 -11.62 8.67
CA VAL A 332 -25.44 -12.79 9.49
C VAL A 332 -24.22 -13.69 9.72
N ILE A 333 -23.46 -14.05 8.68
CA ILE A 333 -22.40 -15.05 8.81
C ILE A 333 -21.07 -14.47 9.32
N PHE A 334 -20.85 -13.17 9.12
CA PHE A 334 -19.61 -12.48 9.48
C PHE A 334 -19.81 -11.30 10.44
N GLY A 335 -21.05 -10.88 10.70
CA GLY A 335 -21.33 -9.75 11.60
C GLY A 335 -21.05 -8.38 10.99
N LEU A 336 -20.73 -8.31 9.70
CA LEU A 336 -20.41 -7.07 8.98
C LEU A 336 -21.33 -6.95 7.76
N GLY A 337 -22.11 -5.88 7.69
CA GLY A 337 -23.03 -5.62 6.59
C GLY A 337 -22.76 -4.30 5.88
N ALA A 338 -22.98 -4.25 4.56
CA ALA A 338 -23.01 -3.01 3.79
C ALA A 338 -24.32 -2.25 4.05
N SER A 339 -24.25 -1.01 4.55
CA SER A 339 -25.43 -0.29 5.02
C SER A 339 -26.22 0.34 3.89
N PHE A 340 -27.41 -0.20 3.62
CA PHE A 340 -28.32 0.30 2.57
C PHE A 340 -28.72 1.78 2.72
N ASN A 341 -28.75 2.29 3.95
CA ASN A 341 -29.19 3.66 4.23
C ASN A 341 -28.13 4.71 3.90
N SER A 342 -26.86 4.31 3.88
CA SER A 342 -25.73 5.19 3.56
C SER A 342 -25.30 5.15 2.09
N SER A 343 -25.92 4.26 1.33
CA SER A 343 -25.39 3.75 0.08
C SER A 343 -25.67 4.62 -1.15
N PHE A 344 -26.49 5.67 -1.05
CA PHE A 344 -26.92 6.44 -2.23
C PHE A 344 -26.18 7.76 -2.46
N SER A 345 -25.43 8.26 -1.46
CA SER A 345 -25.01 9.66 -1.46
C SER A 345 -23.92 9.99 -0.42
N ASP A 346 -22.98 9.10 -0.15
CA ASP A 346 -21.88 9.39 0.78
C ASP A 346 -20.59 9.78 0.02
N PRO A 347 -20.45 11.03 -0.47
CA PRO A 347 -19.13 11.56 -0.78
C PRO A 347 -18.45 11.90 0.53
N VAL A 348 -17.61 10.98 1.03
CA VAL A 348 -16.80 11.29 2.20
C VAL A 348 -15.33 11.19 1.86
N TYR A 349 -14.80 12.29 1.32
CA TYR A 349 -13.43 12.43 0.80
C TYR A 349 -12.34 11.77 1.66
N THR A 350 -12.55 11.58 2.97
CA THR A 350 -11.61 10.88 3.84
C THR A 350 -12.30 10.22 5.05
N ALA A 351 -12.05 8.92 5.25
CA ALA A 351 -12.26 8.22 6.52
C ALA A 351 -10.98 8.23 7.36
N THR A 352 -11.10 8.36 8.68
CA THR A 352 -9.95 8.39 9.61
C THR A 352 -10.06 7.28 10.66
N PRO A 353 -8.94 6.88 11.29
CA PRO A 353 -8.95 5.94 12.41
C PRO A 353 -9.94 6.35 13.52
N LEU A 354 -10.75 5.40 13.97
CA LEU A 354 -11.65 5.53 15.13
C LEU A 354 -11.05 4.91 16.40
N THR A 355 -10.04 4.07 16.23
CA THR A 355 -9.42 3.26 17.28
C THR A 355 -7.97 2.93 16.94
N THR A 356 -7.29 2.19 17.81
CA THR A 356 -5.99 1.57 17.53
C THR A 356 -6.18 0.13 17.09
N HIS A 357 -5.52 -0.27 16.00
CA HIS A 357 -5.53 -1.64 15.51
C HIS A 357 -4.29 -1.86 14.64
N PRO A 358 -3.71 -3.08 14.54
CA PRO A 358 -2.54 -3.33 13.68
C PRO A 358 -2.72 -2.88 12.23
N ILE A 359 -3.94 -3.00 11.70
CA ILE A 359 -4.28 -2.51 10.34
C ILE A 359 -3.99 -1.01 10.18
N LEU A 360 -4.17 -0.23 11.24
CA LEU A 360 -4.09 1.22 11.24
C LEU A 360 -2.66 1.75 11.44
N SER A 361 -1.67 0.86 11.57
CA SER A 361 -0.26 1.26 11.65
C SER A 361 0.17 1.97 10.37
N GLY A 362 0.57 3.25 10.48
CA GLY A 362 0.92 4.08 9.34
C GLY A 362 -0.26 4.54 8.47
N VAL A 363 -1.50 4.38 8.95
CA VAL A 363 -2.73 4.83 8.26
C VAL A 363 -3.28 6.05 8.98
N SER A 364 -3.14 7.24 8.37
CA SER A 364 -3.77 8.47 8.89
C SER A 364 -5.17 8.68 8.35
N SER A 365 -5.40 8.25 7.10
CA SER A 365 -6.60 8.54 6.33
C SER A 365 -6.71 7.63 5.11
N ALA A 366 -7.92 7.31 4.70
CA ALA A 366 -8.19 6.61 3.45
C ALA A 366 -9.38 7.25 2.71
N GLY A 367 -9.35 7.22 1.38
CA GLY A 367 -10.36 7.87 0.54
C GLY A 367 -11.62 7.03 0.45
N VAL A 368 -12.77 7.65 0.67
CA VAL A 368 -14.10 7.12 0.33
C VAL A 368 -14.73 8.12 -0.64
N TYR A 369 -15.01 7.71 -1.86
CA TYR A 369 -15.41 8.59 -2.94
C TYR A 369 -16.92 8.58 -3.11
N VAL A 370 -17.49 7.41 -3.37
CA VAL A 370 -18.94 7.21 -3.48
C VAL A 370 -19.23 5.82 -2.91
N GLY A 371 -18.99 5.67 -1.61
CA GLY A 371 -19.04 4.36 -0.96
C GLY A 371 -20.32 4.09 -0.19
N THR A 372 -20.32 2.95 0.49
CA THR A 372 -21.32 2.52 1.46
C THR A 372 -20.67 2.36 2.83
N SER A 373 -21.33 2.85 3.88
CA SER A 373 -20.87 2.61 5.25
C SER A 373 -21.11 1.15 5.67
N VAL A 374 -20.36 0.67 6.65
CA VAL A 374 -20.45 -0.69 7.19
C VAL A 374 -21.25 -0.69 8.49
N ASP A 375 -22.34 -1.46 8.51
CA ASP A 375 -23.08 -1.82 9.71
C ASP A 375 -22.30 -2.91 10.47
N VAL A 376 -21.85 -2.57 11.67
CA VAL A 376 -21.05 -3.47 12.53
C VAL A 376 -21.98 -4.14 13.54
N LEU A 377 -22.48 -5.33 13.22
CA LEU A 377 -23.30 -6.15 14.12
C LEU A 377 -22.44 -6.93 15.12
N ALA A 378 -21.23 -7.31 14.70
CA ALA A 378 -20.19 -7.86 15.56
C ALA A 378 -18.80 -7.45 15.05
N GLY A 379 -17.82 -7.40 15.95
CA GLY A 379 -16.45 -7.02 15.63
C GLY A 379 -16.13 -5.58 16.03
N THR A 380 -15.32 -4.89 15.23
CA THR A 380 -14.78 -3.56 15.59
C THR A 380 -14.76 -2.64 14.39
N ALA A 381 -15.37 -1.46 14.55
CA ALA A 381 -15.22 -0.34 13.63
C ALA A 381 -13.80 0.24 13.75
N LEU A 382 -13.08 0.30 12.63
CA LEU A 382 -11.69 0.75 12.59
C LEU A 382 -11.54 2.15 12.02
N MET A 383 -12.28 2.46 10.95
CA MET A 383 -12.22 3.76 10.29
C MET A 383 -13.62 4.26 9.97
N GLY A 384 -13.80 5.57 10.09
CA GLY A 384 -15.08 6.21 9.89
C GLY A 384 -14.98 7.72 9.81
N THR A 385 -16.13 8.35 9.59
CA THR A 385 -16.28 9.78 9.37
C THR A 385 -17.77 10.13 9.36
N GLY A 386 -18.15 11.33 9.80
CA GLY A 386 -19.56 11.74 9.85
C GLY A 386 -20.47 10.85 10.71
N GLY A 387 -19.92 10.13 11.69
CA GLY A 387 -20.66 9.17 12.51
C GLY A 387 -20.92 7.81 11.84
N LYS A 388 -20.34 7.58 10.65
CA LYS A 388 -20.44 6.34 9.88
C LYS A 388 -19.11 5.58 9.89
N THR A 389 -19.18 4.26 9.79
CA THR A 389 -18.02 3.37 9.69
C THR A 389 -17.79 2.99 8.23
N TYR A 390 -16.54 2.96 7.76
CA TYR A 390 -16.19 2.50 6.39
C TYR A 390 -15.21 1.35 6.39
N LEU A 391 -14.45 1.15 7.47
CA LEU A 391 -13.67 -0.07 7.71
C LEU A 391 -14.15 -0.72 8.99
N ALA A 392 -14.51 -1.98 8.93
CA ALA A 392 -14.72 -2.80 10.11
C ALA A 392 -14.11 -4.19 9.94
N VAL A 393 -13.80 -4.83 11.06
CA VAL A 393 -13.24 -6.18 11.10
C VAL A 393 -13.95 -7.04 12.12
N ASN A 394 -13.93 -8.35 11.90
CA ASN A 394 -14.40 -9.33 12.88
C ASN A 394 -13.54 -10.61 12.82
N SER A 395 -13.62 -11.43 13.86
CA SER A 395 -13.07 -12.79 13.88
C SER A 395 -14.20 -13.81 13.87
N VAL A 396 -14.10 -14.82 13.01
CA VAL A 396 -15.17 -15.81 12.81
C VAL A 396 -14.55 -17.20 12.76
N GLY A 397 -14.87 -18.03 13.74
CA GLY A 397 -14.15 -19.29 13.96
C GLY A 397 -12.66 -19.03 14.19
N ALA A 398 -11.80 -19.70 13.44
CA ALA A 398 -10.36 -19.45 13.47
C ALA A 398 -9.89 -18.33 12.52
N GLY A 399 -10.79 -17.78 11.69
CA GLY A 399 -10.46 -16.81 10.63
C GLY A 399 -10.76 -15.37 10.99
N ARG A 400 -10.54 -14.50 10.00
CA ARG A 400 -10.66 -13.04 10.11
C ARG A 400 -11.44 -12.50 8.91
N VAL A 401 -12.23 -11.47 9.12
CA VAL A 401 -12.97 -10.79 8.05
C VAL A 401 -12.79 -9.28 8.16
N ALA A 402 -12.72 -8.62 7.02
CA ALA A 402 -12.71 -7.17 6.92
C ALA A 402 -13.74 -6.74 5.87
N MET A 403 -14.42 -5.62 6.11
CA MET A 403 -15.28 -4.97 5.12
C MET A 403 -14.84 -3.53 4.93
N TRP A 404 -14.64 -3.14 3.67
CA TRP A 404 -14.35 -1.77 3.26
C TRP A 404 -15.43 -1.23 2.32
N GLY A 405 -15.82 0.01 2.54
CA GLY A 405 -17.00 0.63 1.94
C GLY A 405 -16.89 1.14 0.51
N ASP A 406 -15.72 1.10 -0.12
CA ASP A 406 -15.51 1.74 -1.43
C ASP A 406 -14.44 1.02 -2.26
N SER A 407 -14.82 0.54 -3.45
CA SER A 407 -13.95 -0.16 -4.39
C SER A 407 -12.91 0.75 -5.05
N SER A 408 -13.23 2.03 -5.23
CA SER A 408 -12.36 3.02 -5.89
C SER A 408 -11.15 3.39 -5.03
N THR A 409 -11.16 3.12 -3.72
CA THR A 409 -10.03 3.41 -2.80
C THR A 409 -8.72 2.78 -3.26
N PHE A 410 -8.76 1.56 -3.80
CA PHE A 410 -7.56 0.82 -4.20
C PHE A 410 -7.30 0.86 -5.71
N GLY A 411 -8.07 1.65 -6.46
CA GLY A 411 -7.94 1.81 -7.91
C GLY A 411 -6.66 2.54 -8.33
N ASP A 412 -6.00 2.07 -9.37
CA ASP A 412 -4.70 2.58 -9.85
C ASP A 412 -4.71 3.24 -11.24
N ASN A 413 -5.92 3.44 -11.78
CA ASN A 413 -6.18 4.02 -13.10
C ASN A 413 -5.87 3.13 -14.31
N THR A 414 -5.51 1.87 -14.11
CA THR A 414 -5.29 0.92 -15.20
C THR A 414 -6.53 0.09 -15.48
N TYR A 415 -6.67 -0.37 -16.73
CA TYR A 415 -7.69 -1.33 -17.11
C TYR A 415 -7.08 -2.55 -17.79
N SER A 416 -7.74 -3.70 -17.66
CA SER A 416 -7.29 -4.99 -18.17
C SER A 416 -7.32 -5.10 -19.70
N ASP A 417 -8.01 -4.17 -20.38
CA ASP A 417 -7.97 -3.99 -21.83
C ASP A 417 -6.78 -3.12 -22.31
N GLY A 418 -5.96 -2.63 -21.38
CA GLY A 418 -4.81 -1.76 -21.64
C GLY A 418 -5.14 -0.27 -21.72
N SER A 419 -6.41 0.12 -21.54
CA SER A 419 -6.80 1.52 -21.42
C SER A 419 -6.49 2.07 -20.02
N THR A 420 -6.64 3.38 -19.84
CA THR A 420 -6.46 4.07 -18.56
C THR A 420 -7.67 4.93 -18.24
N GLY A 421 -8.05 4.98 -16.97
CA GLY A 421 -9.14 5.83 -16.50
C GLY A 421 -8.74 7.28 -16.24
N THR A 422 -9.53 7.91 -15.37
CA THR A 422 -9.31 9.29 -14.91
C THR A 422 -8.68 9.37 -13.51
N TYR A 423 -8.82 8.35 -12.67
CA TYR A 423 -8.51 8.42 -11.24
C TYR A 423 -7.53 7.34 -10.80
N ASN A 424 -6.34 7.76 -10.35
CA ASN A 424 -5.41 6.91 -9.61
C ASN A 424 -5.52 7.23 -8.12
N ASN A 425 -6.14 6.32 -7.35
CA ASN A 425 -6.38 6.48 -5.92
C ASN A 425 -5.41 5.70 -5.05
N TRP A 426 -4.73 4.69 -5.60
CA TRP A 426 -3.77 3.87 -4.87
C TRP A 426 -2.68 4.66 -4.10
N PRO A 427 -2.00 5.66 -4.69
CA PRO A 427 -0.98 6.44 -3.98
C PRO A 427 -1.57 7.56 -3.12
N ASN A 428 -2.88 7.81 -3.18
CA ASN A 428 -3.51 8.90 -2.43
C ASN A 428 -3.70 8.52 -0.97
N LEU A 429 -3.54 9.51 -0.08
CA LEU A 429 -3.71 9.35 1.37
C LEU A 429 -2.87 8.17 1.90
N SER A 430 -3.46 7.30 2.72
CA SER A 430 -2.83 6.04 3.16
C SER A 430 -3.44 4.80 2.47
N ASN A 431 -4.07 4.93 1.30
CA ASN A 431 -4.80 3.84 0.64
C ASN A 431 -3.92 2.60 0.42
N ALA A 432 -2.72 2.77 -0.13
CA ALA A 432 -1.76 1.68 -0.32
C ALA A 432 -1.34 1.00 0.99
N THR A 433 -1.08 1.78 2.04
CA THR A 433 -0.73 1.24 3.37
C THR A 433 -1.91 0.47 3.98
N LEU A 434 -3.12 1.02 3.86
CA LEU A 434 -4.34 0.41 4.36
C LEU A 434 -4.60 -0.94 3.68
N GLY A 435 -4.59 -1.00 2.35
CA GLY A 435 -4.83 -2.23 1.60
C GLY A 435 -3.84 -3.33 1.97
N LYS A 436 -2.54 -3.00 1.97
CA LYS A 436 -1.48 -3.93 2.42
C LYS A 436 -1.73 -4.44 3.83
N ASN A 437 -2.04 -3.56 4.77
CA ASN A 437 -2.23 -3.93 6.17
C ASN A 437 -3.48 -4.80 6.39
N ILE A 438 -4.58 -4.53 5.67
CA ILE A 438 -5.79 -5.37 5.74
C ILE A 438 -5.45 -6.80 5.34
N VAL A 439 -4.81 -7.00 4.19
CA VAL A 439 -4.45 -8.36 3.72
C VAL A 439 -3.49 -9.05 4.67
N ARG A 440 -2.49 -8.33 5.20
CA ARG A 440 -1.55 -8.90 6.18
C ARG A 440 -2.25 -9.31 7.47
N TRP A 441 -3.18 -8.50 7.97
CA TRP A 441 -3.96 -8.88 9.14
C TRP A 441 -4.86 -10.08 8.88
N LEU A 442 -5.51 -10.14 7.71
CA LEU A 442 -6.32 -11.29 7.29
C LEU A 442 -5.48 -12.57 7.14
N ALA A 443 -4.27 -12.44 6.63
CA ALA A 443 -3.30 -13.53 6.49
C ALA A 443 -2.62 -13.93 7.82
N LYS A 444 -2.88 -13.20 8.91
CA LYS A 444 -2.27 -13.37 10.25
C LYS A 444 -0.76 -13.08 10.28
N ASP A 445 -0.35 -12.07 9.51
CA ASP A 445 1.01 -11.53 9.44
C ASP A 445 1.16 -10.17 10.14
N LEU A 446 0.14 -9.82 10.96
CA LEU A 446 0.04 -8.65 11.83
C LEU A 446 -0.56 -9.01 13.19
#